data_AF-A0A2M7B0C5-F1
#
_entry.id   AF-A0A2M7B0C5-F1
#
_cell.length_a   1.000
_cell.length_b   1.000
_cell.length_c   1.000
_cell.angle_alpha   90.00
_cell.angle_beta   90.00
_cell.angle_gamma   90.00
#
_symmetry.space_group_name_H-M   'P 1'
#
loop_
_entity.id
_entity.type
_entity.pdbx_description
1 polymer ?
#
loop_
_entity_poly.entity_id
_entity_poly.type
_entity_poly.pdbx_seq_one_letter_code
_entity_poly.pdbx_strand_id
1 'polypeptide(L)'
;MNKTKLGSKTAKGGFANEKDICKKFNNWITDNEAKEWLQIMGYNSDKIDSVKAMQIPTRIKKEDLEKFSITERDYSEFVKFKKADAQIKIIIKIGSILKIENLSLKKVTIKKNKLNSGFNQVDKRWVDAYQQIWHFDNEMATGLKLFTGEINPPKEITSKTKLRDKRRVYLDELPGQLRDKIVDFLKNNKILIVSDILKGRGGLSADWMLVTRYDELQNITIWTLKDINTAMNFFGYGDVTVSKNGSLHIGKISMQRKGGDAGRPTANMLQFKFKPCELFELK
;
A
#
# COMPACT_ATOMS: atom_id res chain seq x y z
N MET A 1 21.22 -10.47 -21.30
CA MET A 1 21.10 -11.07 -19.94
C MET A 1 19.62 -11.27 -19.61
N ASN A 2 19.22 -12.50 -19.26
CA ASN A 2 17.84 -12.89 -18.99
C ASN A 2 17.31 -12.14 -17.74
N LYS A 3 16.34 -11.23 -17.91
CA LYS A 3 15.78 -10.35 -16.85
C LYS A 3 14.87 -11.08 -15.83
N THR A 4 14.85 -12.41 -15.85
CA THR A 4 13.89 -13.30 -15.16
C THR A 4 14.48 -14.08 -13.99
N LYS A 5 15.63 -13.66 -13.42
CA LYS A 5 16.35 -14.44 -12.39
C LYS A 5 16.66 -13.72 -11.06
N LEU A 6 16.00 -12.61 -10.73
CA LEU A 6 16.11 -12.02 -9.38
C LEU A 6 14.77 -12.07 -8.65
N GLY A 7 14.42 -13.28 -8.19
CA GLY A 7 13.19 -13.53 -7.43
C GLY A 7 13.26 -13.14 -5.95
N SER A 8 14.45 -13.20 -5.33
CA SER A 8 14.72 -12.68 -3.98
C SER A 8 16.20 -12.86 -3.61
N LYS A 9 16.72 -12.04 -2.69
CA LYS A 9 18.12 -12.10 -2.25
C LYS A 9 18.27 -11.90 -0.75
N THR A 10 19.40 -12.32 -0.19
CA THR A 10 19.68 -12.37 1.25
C THR A 10 20.74 -11.33 1.64
N ALA A 11 20.48 -10.59 2.72
CA ALA A 11 21.36 -9.62 3.37
C ALA A 11 21.55 -10.00 4.85
N LYS A 12 22.73 -9.76 5.42
CA LYS A 12 22.96 -9.95 6.86
C LYS A 12 22.41 -8.75 7.65
N GLY A 13 21.72 -9.01 8.76
CA GLY A 13 21.10 -7.98 9.59
C GLY A 13 19.74 -7.50 9.07
N GLY A 14 19.12 -6.56 9.79
CA GLY A 14 17.84 -5.94 9.46
C GLY A 14 17.98 -4.67 8.62
N PHE A 15 17.08 -4.41 7.67
CA PHE A 15 16.73 -3.02 7.32
C PHE A 15 15.85 -2.50 8.46
N ALA A 16 16.40 -1.73 9.39
CA ALA A 16 15.69 -1.28 10.58
C ALA A 16 14.56 -0.31 10.21
N ASN A 17 14.79 0.59 9.24
CA ASN A 17 13.82 1.59 8.76
C ASN A 17 14.16 2.14 7.36
N GLU A 18 13.33 3.06 6.86
CA GLU A 18 13.50 3.76 5.57
C GLU A 18 14.84 4.48 5.44
N LYS A 19 15.41 4.96 6.55
CA LYS A 19 16.71 5.64 6.55
C LYS A 19 17.85 4.69 6.19
N ASP A 20 17.76 3.42 6.57
CA ASP A 20 18.80 2.44 6.19
C ASP A 20 18.80 2.21 4.69
N ILE A 21 17.63 2.09 4.07
CA ILE A 21 17.51 1.95 2.61
C ILE A 21 18.02 3.21 1.91
N CYS A 22 17.67 4.41 2.40
CA CYS A 22 18.26 5.65 1.90
C CYS A 22 19.78 5.67 2.04
N LYS A 23 20.33 5.24 3.18
CA LYS A 23 21.77 5.17 3.43
C LYS A 23 22.45 4.24 2.43
N LYS A 24 21.86 3.09 2.12
CA LYS A 24 22.38 2.16 1.12
C LYS A 24 22.42 2.77 -0.27
N PHE A 25 21.33 3.37 -0.75
CA PHE A 25 21.33 4.08 -2.03
C PHE A 25 22.32 5.25 -2.08
N ASN A 26 22.46 6.01 -1.00
CA ASN A 26 23.45 7.10 -0.91
C ASN A 26 24.90 6.59 -0.91
N ASN A 27 25.13 5.32 -0.55
CA ASN A 27 26.43 4.65 -0.58
C ASN A 27 26.53 3.58 -1.68
N TRP A 28 25.75 3.71 -2.76
CA TRP A 28 25.62 2.68 -3.80
C TRP A 28 26.94 2.23 -4.44
N ILE A 29 27.99 3.06 -4.41
CA ILE A 29 29.32 2.70 -4.94
C ILE A 29 29.94 1.54 -4.15
N THR A 30 29.70 1.45 -2.86
CA THR A 30 30.26 0.40 -1.97
C THR A 30 29.21 -0.58 -1.47
N ASP A 31 27.92 -0.25 -1.59
CA ASP A 31 26.81 -1.09 -1.14
C ASP A 31 26.32 -2.03 -2.25
N ASN A 32 26.58 -3.33 -2.08
CA ASN A 32 26.23 -4.33 -3.09
C ASN A 32 24.71 -4.47 -3.28
N GLU A 33 23.89 -4.37 -2.23
CA GLU A 33 22.44 -4.44 -2.40
C GLU A 33 21.92 -3.25 -3.20
N ALA A 34 22.43 -2.04 -2.95
CA ALA A 34 22.05 -0.86 -3.73
C ALA A 34 22.45 -0.95 -5.20
N LYS A 35 23.63 -1.48 -5.53
CA LYS A 35 24.03 -1.74 -6.93
C LYS A 35 23.05 -2.68 -7.62
N GLU A 36 22.67 -3.74 -6.94
CA GLU A 36 21.72 -4.71 -7.48
C GLU A 36 20.32 -4.12 -7.66
N TRP A 37 19.86 -3.28 -6.72
CA TRP A 37 18.61 -2.55 -6.88
C TRP A 37 18.64 -1.63 -8.09
N LEU A 38 19.70 -0.86 -8.27
CA LEU A 38 19.89 0.01 -9.45
C LEU A 38 19.89 -0.81 -10.74
N GLN A 39 20.54 -1.98 -10.75
CA GLN A 39 20.53 -2.89 -11.90
C GLN A 39 19.12 -3.44 -12.21
N ILE A 40 18.36 -3.85 -11.19
CA ILE A 40 16.96 -4.27 -11.34
C ILE A 40 16.12 -3.13 -11.91
N MET A 41 16.37 -1.91 -11.44
CA MET A 41 15.72 -0.68 -11.92
C MET A 41 16.13 -0.29 -13.35
N GLY A 42 17.07 -1.02 -13.97
CA GLY A 42 17.49 -0.82 -15.35
C GLY A 42 18.68 0.11 -15.52
N TYR A 43 19.37 0.49 -14.44
CA TYR A 43 20.53 1.37 -14.46
C TYR A 43 21.83 0.56 -14.53
N ASN A 44 22.76 1.03 -15.36
CA ASN A 44 24.15 0.55 -15.34
C ASN A 44 24.92 1.37 -14.31
N SER A 45 25.41 0.71 -13.25
CA SER A 45 26.20 1.33 -12.17
C SER A 45 27.35 2.19 -12.68
N ASP A 46 28.03 1.76 -13.73
CA ASP A 46 29.25 2.42 -14.21
C ASP A 46 28.96 3.73 -14.96
N LYS A 47 27.69 3.98 -15.29
CA LYS A 47 27.23 5.19 -15.98
C LYS A 47 26.56 6.19 -15.04
N ILE A 48 26.41 5.87 -13.76
CA ILE A 48 25.73 6.74 -12.80
C ILE A 48 26.71 7.75 -12.24
N ASP A 49 26.42 9.04 -12.43
CA ASP A 49 27.25 10.12 -11.87
C ASP A 49 26.98 10.31 -10.38
N SER A 50 25.70 10.28 -9.98
CA SER A 50 25.31 10.36 -8.58
C SER A 50 23.93 9.77 -8.30
N VAL A 51 23.74 9.31 -7.07
CA VAL A 51 22.47 8.85 -6.51
C VAL A 51 22.21 9.61 -5.20
N LYS A 52 21.01 10.16 -5.07
CA LYS A 52 20.53 10.77 -3.83
C LYS A 52 19.18 10.17 -3.44
N ALA A 53 19.14 9.48 -2.31
CA ALA A 53 17.94 8.92 -1.73
C ALA A 53 17.48 9.71 -0.50
N MET A 54 16.18 10.00 -0.45
CA MET A 54 15.54 10.77 0.62
C MET A 54 14.20 10.14 1.00
N GLN A 55 13.87 10.16 2.29
CA GLN A 55 12.55 9.71 2.75
C GLN A 55 11.48 10.70 2.28
N ILE A 56 10.37 10.18 1.79
CA ILE A 56 9.15 10.96 1.58
C ILE A 56 8.41 10.95 2.93
N PRO A 57 8.23 12.11 3.60
CA PRO A 57 7.54 12.19 4.89
C PRO A 57 6.15 11.60 4.75
N THR A 58 5.67 10.75 5.67
CA THR A 58 4.32 10.15 5.56
C THR A 58 3.21 11.20 5.65
N ARG A 59 3.42 12.25 6.47
CA ARG A 59 2.59 13.45 6.53
C ARG A 59 3.37 14.63 5.98
N ILE A 60 2.72 15.42 5.13
CA ILE A 60 3.27 16.66 4.60
C ILE A 60 2.51 17.76 5.32
N LYS A 61 3.23 18.64 6.01
CA LYS A 61 2.62 19.78 6.69
C LYS A 61 2.28 20.84 5.66
N LYS A 62 1.18 21.56 5.89
CA LYS A 62 0.77 22.67 5.01
C LYS A 62 1.86 23.76 4.99
N GLU A 63 2.46 24.04 6.14
CA GLU A 63 3.54 25.04 6.28
C GLU A 63 4.79 24.72 5.46
N ASP A 64 5.07 23.44 5.17
CA ASP A 64 6.26 23.06 4.38
C ASP A 64 6.08 23.32 2.88
N LEU A 65 4.86 23.63 2.43
CA LEU A 65 4.52 23.77 1.00
C LEU A 65 4.48 25.19 0.49
N GLU A 66 4.32 26.17 1.39
CA GLU A 66 4.55 27.58 1.09
C GLU A 66 5.97 27.79 0.54
N LYS A 67 6.93 26.95 0.97
CA LYS A 67 8.32 26.92 0.49
C LYS A 67 8.47 26.43 -0.96
N PHE A 68 7.48 25.76 -1.52
CA PHE A 68 7.54 25.13 -2.85
C PHE A 68 6.62 25.80 -3.88
N SER A 69 5.98 26.93 -3.56
CA SER A 69 5.06 27.65 -4.45
C SER A 69 3.90 26.76 -4.97
N ILE A 70 3.44 25.83 -4.15
CA ILE A 70 2.35 24.90 -4.48
C ILE A 70 1.02 25.52 -4.03
N THR A 71 -0.01 25.51 -4.89
CA THR A 71 -1.33 26.05 -4.50
C THR A 71 -2.04 25.13 -3.50
N GLU A 72 -3.03 25.64 -2.77
CA GLU A 72 -3.83 24.82 -1.86
C GLU A 72 -4.59 23.69 -2.59
N ARG A 73 -4.98 23.92 -3.85
CA ARG A 73 -5.60 22.91 -4.70
C ARG A 73 -4.61 21.79 -5.03
N ASP A 74 -3.40 22.16 -5.48
CA ASP A 74 -2.36 21.19 -5.80
C ASP A 74 -1.96 20.38 -4.56
N TYR A 75 -1.92 21.02 -3.39
CA TYR A 75 -1.69 20.33 -2.12
C TYR A 75 -2.79 19.31 -1.81
N SER A 76 -4.06 19.72 -1.95
CA SER A 76 -5.20 18.84 -1.69
C SER A 76 -5.16 17.61 -2.58
N GLU A 77 -4.94 17.79 -3.89
CA GLU A 77 -4.78 16.67 -4.83
C GLU A 77 -3.55 15.81 -4.49
N PHE A 78 -2.43 16.44 -4.16
CA PHE A 78 -1.20 15.75 -3.82
C PHE A 78 -1.35 14.86 -2.58
N VAL A 79 -1.92 15.38 -1.49
CA VAL A 79 -2.18 14.60 -0.27
C VAL A 79 -3.27 13.57 -0.51
N LYS A 80 -4.31 13.91 -1.28
CA LYS A 80 -5.41 13.01 -1.59
C LYS A 80 -4.95 11.79 -2.39
N PHE A 81 -3.96 11.87 -3.27
CA PHE A 81 -3.53 10.70 -4.05
C PHE A 81 -2.22 10.07 -3.61
N LYS A 82 -1.55 10.66 -2.62
CA LYS A 82 -0.35 10.10 -2.05
C LYS A 82 -0.66 8.81 -1.29
N LYS A 83 0.28 7.87 -1.38
CA LYS A 83 0.22 6.62 -0.62
C LYS A 83 0.44 6.83 0.87
N ALA A 84 -0.21 6.00 1.67
CA ALA A 84 -0.07 6.00 3.11
C ALA A 84 1.16 5.21 3.62
N ASP A 85 1.91 4.54 2.73
CA ASP A 85 3.04 3.71 3.11
C ASP A 85 4.36 4.47 3.16
N ALA A 86 5.34 3.82 3.77
CA ALA A 86 6.72 4.27 3.79
C ALA A 86 7.22 4.38 2.35
N GLN A 87 7.66 5.58 1.95
CA GLN A 87 8.20 5.81 0.61
C GLN A 87 9.56 6.51 0.69
N ILE A 88 10.42 6.21 -0.27
CA ILE A 88 11.64 6.97 -0.51
C ILE A 88 11.67 7.44 -1.95
N LYS A 89 12.31 8.58 -2.18
CA LYS A 89 12.59 9.13 -3.49
C LYS A 89 14.08 8.97 -3.79
N ILE A 90 14.40 8.48 -4.97
CA ILE A 90 15.75 8.34 -5.47
C ILE A 90 15.91 9.28 -6.66
N ILE A 91 16.94 10.10 -6.62
CA ILE A 91 17.34 10.99 -7.70
C ILE A 91 18.63 10.42 -8.28
N ILE A 92 18.62 10.09 -9.57
CA ILE A 92 19.75 9.49 -10.28
C ILE A 92 20.18 10.47 -11.37
N LYS A 93 21.47 10.80 -11.42
CA LYS A 93 22.06 11.66 -12.45
C LYS A 93 22.94 10.83 -13.39
N ILE A 94 22.73 10.98 -14.70
CA ILE A 94 23.53 10.36 -15.76
C ILE A 94 23.79 11.42 -16.84
N GLY A 95 25.00 11.97 -16.88
CA GLY A 95 25.32 13.15 -17.67
C GLY A 95 24.42 14.33 -17.30
N SER A 96 23.69 14.85 -18.29
CA SER A 96 22.70 15.92 -18.12
C SER A 96 21.31 15.43 -17.72
N ILE A 97 21.08 14.12 -17.70
CA ILE A 97 19.75 13.53 -17.45
C ILE A 97 19.55 13.33 -15.95
N LEU A 98 18.41 13.81 -15.46
CA LEU A 98 17.91 13.53 -14.12
C LEU A 98 16.76 12.52 -14.20
N LYS A 99 16.85 11.43 -13.42
CA LYS A 99 15.76 10.47 -13.23
C LYS A 99 15.31 10.51 -11.78
N ILE A 100 14.00 10.42 -11.57
CA ILE A 100 13.38 10.39 -10.25
C ILE A 100 12.58 9.10 -10.16
N GLU A 101 12.87 8.29 -9.14
CA GLU A 101 12.25 6.99 -8.91
C GLU A 101 11.72 6.95 -7.47
N ASN A 102 10.44 6.63 -7.31
CA ASN A 102 9.81 6.51 -6.01
C ASN A 102 9.65 5.03 -5.62
N LEU A 103 10.12 4.66 -4.44
CA LEU A 103 10.01 3.30 -3.92
C LEU A 103 8.98 3.25 -2.79
N SER A 104 7.99 2.37 -2.92
CA SER A 104 7.15 1.91 -1.82
C SER A 104 7.89 0.83 -1.03
N LEU A 105 7.95 0.99 0.30
CA LEU A 105 8.69 0.11 1.20
C LEU A 105 7.73 -0.73 2.05
N LYS A 106 7.97 -2.04 2.10
CA LYS A 106 7.24 -2.97 2.97
C LYS A 106 8.20 -3.85 3.74
N LYS A 107 8.15 -3.75 5.07
CA LYS A 107 8.90 -4.60 5.98
C LYS A 107 7.97 -5.65 6.60
N VAL A 108 8.44 -6.89 6.64
CA VAL A 108 7.85 -8.00 7.37
C VAL A 108 8.92 -8.58 8.29
N THR A 109 8.55 -8.90 9.52
CA THR A 109 9.46 -9.52 10.48
C THR A 109 8.87 -10.86 10.92
N ILE A 110 9.65 -11.92 10.75
CA ILE A 110 9.34 -13.24 11.29
C ILE A 110 9.88 -13.29 12.71
N LYS A 111 8.99 -13.50 13.67
CA LYS A 111 9.32 -13.68 15.08
C LYS A 111 9.21 -15.14 15.46
N LYS A 112 10.00 -15.57 16.46
CA LYS A 112 10.05 -16.95 16.99
C LYS A 112 8.66 -17.59 17.24
N ASN A 113 7.67 -16.78 17.61
CA ASN A 113 6.31 -17.24 17.95
C ASN A 113 5.24 -16.87 16.91
N LYS A 114 5.60 -16.38 15.72
CA LYS A 114 4.63 -15.91 14.72
C LYS A 114 5.13 -16.11 13.28
N LEU A 115 5.15 -17.37 12.86
CA LEU A 115 5.56 -17.80 11.52
C LEU A 115 4.65 -17.27 10.39
N ASN A 116 3.40 -16.91 10.69
CA ASN A 116 2.37 -16.56 9.69
C ASN A 116 1.84 -15.11 9.72
N SER A 117 2.50 -14.16 10.39
CA SER A 117 2.08 -12.75 10.29
C SER A 117 2.69 -12.05 9.08
N GLY A 118 1.94 -12.03 7.97
CA GLY A 118 2.38 -11.40 6.72
C GLY A 118 1.52 -10.24 6.24
N PHE A 119 0.39 -9.93 6.88
CA PHE A 119 -0.51 -8.88 6.41
C PHE A 119 -0.05 -7.49 6.82
N ASN A 120 0.22 -6.64 5.83
CA ASN A 120 0.56 -5.24 6.03
C ASN A 120 -0.59 -4.35 5.56
N GLN A 121 -0.76 -3.21 6.24
CA GLN A 121 -1.62 -2.14 5.73
C GLN A 121 -1.02 -1.59 4.43
N VAL A 122 -1.88 -1.37 3.41
CA VAL A 122 -1.50 -0.65 2.19
C VAL A 122 -2.09 0.75 2.16
N ASP A 123 -3.39 0.88 2.41
CA ASP A 123 -4.09 2.15 2.45
C ASP A 123 -5.20 2.10 3.52
N LYS A 124 -5.59 3.26 4.06
CA LYS A 124 -6.63 3.40 5.07
C LYS A 124 -7.13 4.83 5.13
N ARG A 125 -8.44 5.03 4.95
CA ARG A 125 -9.11 6.34 4.99
C ARG A 125 -10.55 6.19 5.47
N TRP A 126 -11.18 7.32 5.77
CA TRP A 126 -12.63 7.40 5.94
C TRP A 126 -13.34 7.11 4.61
N VAL A 127 -14.56 6.60 4.68
CA VAL A 127 -15.33 6.27 3.47
C VAL A 127 -15.51 7.49 2.56
N ASP A 128 -15.72 8.68 3.12
CA ASP A 128 -15.90 9.91 2.34
C ASP A 128 -14.66 10.27 1.50
N ALA A 129 -13.45 9.96 1.99
CA ALA A 129 -12.25 10.18 1.21
C ALA A 129 -12.21 9.26 -0.02
N TYR A 130 -12.61 7.99 0.12
CA TYR A 130 -12.73 7.09 -1.01
C TYR A 130 -13.89 7.48 -1.93
N GLN A 131 -14.99 7.98 -1.39
CA GLN A 131 -16.11 8.48 -2.17
C GLN A 131 -15.66 9.62 -3.08
N GLN A 132 -14.86 10.55 -2.56
CA GLN A 132 -14.29 11.64 -3.35
C GLN A 132 -13.26 11.19 -4.38
N ILE A 133 -12.60 10.02 -4.20
CA ILE A 133 -11.56 9.51 -5.10
C ILE A 133 -12.17 8.64 -6.21
N TRP A 134 -13.15 7.81 -5.86
CA TRP A 134 -13.75 6.81 -6.74
C TRP A 134 -15.16 7.18 -7.21
N HIS A 135 -15.71 8.29 -6.71
CA HIS A 135 -16.98 8.86 -7.15
C HIS A 135 -18.18 7.89 -7.09
N PHE A 136 -18.20 6.99 -6.10
CA PHE A 136 -19.38 6.17 -5.82
C PHE A 136 -20.48 6.99 -5.14
N ASP A 137 -21.73 6.59 -5.33
CA ASP A 137 -22.89 7.33 -4.83
C ASP A 137 -23.08 7.25 -3.30
N ASN A 138 -24.00 8.08 -2.79
CA ASN A 138 -24.28 8.19 -1.35
C ASN A 138 -24.85 6.90 -0.75
N GLU A 139 -25.54 6.09 -1.55
CA GLU A 139 -26.09 4.81 -1.10
C GLU A 139 -24.95 3.83 -0.79
N MET A 140 -24.00 3.71 -1.72
CA MET A 140 -22.76 2.96 -1.52
C MET A 140 -21.95 3.50 -0.34
N ALA A 141 -21.81 4.83 -0.22
CA ALA A 141 -21.13 5.44 0.91
C ALA A 141 -21.78 5.05 2.24
N THR A 142 -23.11 5.05 2.31
CA THR A 142 -23.86 4.62 3.49
C THR A 142 -23.60 3.15 3.81
N GLY A 143 -23.64 2.26 2.81
CA GLY A 143 -23.33 0.85 2.98
C GLY A 143 -21.91 0.60 3.49
N LEU A 144 -20.92 1.32 2.95
CA LEU A 144 -19.54 1.24 3.41
C LEU A 144 -19.36 1.82 4.82
N LYS A 145 -20.07 2.91 5.18
CA LYS A 145 -20.05 3.47 6.54
C LYS A 145 -20.67 2.54 7.57
N LEU A 146 -21.73 1.82 7.21
CA LEU A 146 -22.28 0.73 8.03
C LEU A 146 -21.26 -0.40 8.18
N PHE A 147 -20.56 -0.75 7.11
CA PHE A 147 -19.53 -1.78 7.12
C PHE A 147 -18.35 -1.48 8.04
N THR A 148 -17.88 -0.24 8.02
CA THR A 148 -16.77 0.20 8.85
C THR A 148 -17.18 0.57 10.28
N GLY A 149 -18.48 0.81 10.52
CA GLY A 149 -19.00 1.33 11.78
C GLY A 149 -18.79 2.84 11.95
N GLU A 150 -18.60 3.58 10.84
CA GLU A 150 -18.67 5.05 10.85
C GLU A 150 -20.05 5.54 11.24
N ILE A 151 -21.09 4.79 10.85
CA ILE A 151 -22.46 4.99 11.32
C ILE A 151 -22.99 3.70 11.95
N ASN A 152 -23.84 3.86 12.97
CA ASN A 152 -24.42 2.73 13.67
C ASN A 152 -25.47 2.01 12.80
N PRO A 153 -25.61 0.68 12.93
CA PRO A 153 -26.68 -0.06 12.27
C PRO A 153 -28.06 0.45 12.70
N PRO A 154 -28.95 0.84 11.76
CA PRO A 154 -30.26 1.38 12.08
C PRO A 154 -31.26 0.26 12.45
N LYS A 155 -32.44 0.65 12.97
CA LYS A 155 -33.46 -0.30 13.45
C LYS A 155 -33.97 -1.23 12.35
N GLU A 156 -34.06 -0.73 11.13
CA GLU A 156 -34.52 -1.45 9.94
C GLU A 156 -33.61 -2.63 9.59
N ILE A 157 -32.30 -2.52 9.87
CA ILE A 157 -31.34 -3.62 9.69
C ILE A 157 -31.36 -4.53 10.92
N THR A 158 -31.26 -3.95 12.12
CA THR A 158 -31.14 -4.72 13.36
C THR A 158 -32.39 -5.53 13.73
N SER A 159 -33.56 -5.14 13.23
CA SER A 159 -34.81 -5.89 13.38
C SER A 159 -34.92 -7.11 12.45
N LYS A 160 -34.22 -7.07 11.29
CA LYS A 160 -34.28 -8.12 10.27
C LYS A 160 -33.09 -9.08 10.34
N THR A 161 -31.93 -8.58 10.76
CA THR A 161 -30.67 -9.31 10.75
C THR A 161 -30.01 -9.27 12.12
N LYS A 162 -29.71 -10.46 12.67
CA LYS A 162 -28.92 -10.58 13.89
C LYS A 162 -27.44 -10.31 13.57
N LEU A 163 -26.96 -9.13 13.95
CA LEU A 163 -25.58 -8.70 13.66
C LEU A 163 -24.55 -9.41 14.53
N ARG A 164 -23.42 -9.80 13.93
CA ARG A 164 -22.26 -10.35 14.67
C ARG A 164 -21.53 -9.30 15.52
N ASP A 165 -21.56 -8.04 15.12
CA ASP A 165 -20.96 -6.91 15.84
C ASP A 165 -21.94 -5.74 15.89
N LYS A 166 -22.42 -5.35 17.07
CA LYS A 166 -23.44 -4.30 17.22
C LYS A 166 -23.00 -2.92 16.68
N ARG A 167 -21.71 -2.72 16.45
CA ARG A 167 -21.12 -1.44 16.01
C ARG A 167 -21.11 -1.26 14.50
N ARG A 168 -21.41 -2.30 13.72
CA ARG A 168 -21.27 -2.30 12.25
C ARG A 168 -22.13 -3.38 11.58
N VAL A 169 -22.15 -3.40 10.26
CA VAL A 169 -22.84 -4.44 9.46
C VAL A 169 -21.84 -5.08 8.52
N TYR A 170 -21.56 -6.37 8.64
CA TYR A 170 -20.66 -7.03 7.68
C TYR A 170 -21.27 -7.04 6.25
N LEU A 171 -20.46 -7.24 5.20
CA LEU A 171 -20.97 -7.16 3.82
C LEU A 171 -22.01 -8.24 3.49
N ASP A 172 -21.85 -9.43 4.06
CA ASP A 172 -22.82 -10.54 4.01
C ASP A 172 -24.06 -10.33 4.90
N GLU A 173 -24.08 -9.29 5.76
CA GLU A 173 -25.23 -8.88 6.56
C GLU A 173 -25.97 -7.66 5.98
N LEU A 174 -25.40 -7.01 4.94
CA LEU A 174 -26.06 -5.90 4.24
C LEU A 174 -27.25 -6.39 3.40
N PRO A 175 -28.24 -5.51 3.12
CA PRO A 175 -29.27 -5.80 2.12
C PRO A 175 -28.64 -6.25 0.80
N GLY A 176 -29.16 -7.32 0.21
CA GLY A 176 -28.56 -7.96 -0.97
C GLY A 176 -28.27 -6.99 -2.12
N GLN A 177 -29.24 -6.13 -2.45
CA GLN A 177 -29.08 -5.09 -3.49
C GLN A 177 -27.90 -4.15 -3.21
N LEU A 178 -27.75 -3.68 -1.95
CA LEU A 178 -26.66 -2.78 -1.57
C LEU A 178 -25.30 -3.50 -1.55
N ARG A 179 -25.27 -4.74 -1.06
CA ARG A 179 -24.07 -5.59 -1.11
C ARG A 179 -23.61 -5.78 -2.56
N ASP A 180 -24.52 -6.19 -3.43
CA ASP A 180 -24.21 -6.51 -4.83
C ASP A 180 -23.75 -5.25 -5.58
N LYS A 181 -24.40 -4.10 -5.34
CA LYS A 181 -23.96 -2.80 -5.84
C LYS A 181 -22.51 -2.45 -5.45
N ILE A 182 -22.14 -2.66 -4.18
CA ILE A 182 -20.77 -2.42 -3.71
C ILE A 182 -19.78 -3.39 -4.38
N VAL A 183 -20.12 -4.68 -4.47
CA VAL A 183 -19.26 -5.70 -5.07
C VAL A 183 -19.05 -5.43 -6.56
N ASP A 184 -20.11 -5.13 -7.30
CA ASP A 184 -20.07 -4.84 -8.73
C ASP A 184 -19.29 -3.58 -9.03
N PHE A 185 -19.45 -2.52 -8.22
CA PHE A 185 -18.62 -1.33 -8.35
C PHE A 185 -17.14 -1.64 -8.20
N LEU A 186 -16.75 -2.40 -7.15
CA LEU A 186 -15.36 -2.77 -6.90
C LEU A 186 -14.81 -3.68 -8.00
N LYS A 187 -15.65 -4.56 -8.56
CA LYS A 187 -15.32 -5.43 -9.68
C LYS A 187 -15.08 -4.64 -10.96
N ASN A 188 -15.98 -3.72 -11.30
CA ASN A 188 -15.91 -2.89 -12.51
C ASN A 188 -14.77 -1.87 -12.45
N ASN A 189 -14.41 -1.40 -11.26
CA ASN A 189 -13.35 -0.41 -11.04
C ASN A 189 -12.05 -1.01 -10.48
N LYS A 190 -11.89 -2.33 -10.55
CA LYS A 190 -10.81 -3.06 -9.89
C LYS A 190 -9.41 -2.54 -10.22
N ILE A 191 -9.12 -2.29 -11.49
CA ILE A 191 -7.81 -1.79 -11.96
C ILE A 191 -7.52 -0.42 -11.33
N LEU A 192 -8.51 0.49 -11.35
CA LEU A 192 -8.41 1.82 -10.77
C LEU A 192 -8.13 1.74 -9.27
N ILE A 193 -8.90 0.94 -8.55
CA ILE A 193 -8.76 0.78 -7.09
C ILE A 193 -7.41 0.18 -6.72
N VAL A 194 -6.98 -0.89 -7.40
CA VAL A 194 -5.67 -1.52 -7.18
C VAL A 194 -4.54 -0.52 -7.45
N SER A 195 -4.64 0.27 -8.53
CA SER A 195 -3.68 1.32 -8.85
C SER A 195 -3.63 2.39 -7.76
N ASP A 196 -4.77 2.91 -7.33
CA ASP A 196 -4.81 3.97 -6.32
C ASP A 196 -4.21 3.52 -4.99
N ILE A 197 -4.52 2.30 -4.54
CA ILE A 197 -4.03 1.82 -3.24
C ILE A 197 -2.58 1.33 -3.29
N LEU A 198 -2.09 0.78 -4.40
CA LEU A 198 -0.71 0.26 -4.50
C LEU A 198 0.28 1.24 -5.13
N LYS A 199 -0.12 2.06 -6.09
CA LYS A 199 0.74 3.00 -6.80
C LYS A 199 0.51 4.44 -6.34
N GLY A 200 -0.74 4.83 -6.09
CA GLY A 200 -1.11 6.24 -5.92
C GLY A 200 -1.10 7.00 -7.25
N ARG A 201 -1.24 8.33 -7.20
CA ARG A 201 -1.19 9.19 -8.39
C ARG A 201 -0.22 10.36 -8.21
N GLY A 202 0.11 11.04 -9.31
CA GLY A 202 0.95 12.23 -9.33
C GLY A 202 2.44 11.95 -9.12
N GLY A 203 3.22 13.00 -8.88
CA GLY A 203 4.70 12.91 -8.83
C GLY A 203 5.29 12.09 -7.68
N LEU A 204 4.48 11.61 -6.73
CA LEU A 204 4.87 10.69 -5.67
C LEU A 204 4.32 9.27 -5.86
N SER A 205 3.73 8.97 -7.02
CA SER A 205 3.33 7.60 -7.33
C SER A 205 4.53 6.67 -7.20
N ALA A 206 4.33 5.51 -6.58
CA ALA A 206 5.39 4.52 -6.46
C ALA A 206 5.72 3.95 -7.85
N ASP A 207 6.99 3.94 -8.22
CA ASP A 207 7.50 3.30 -9.43
C ASP A 207 7.94 1.87 -9.16
N TRP A 208 8.33 1.60 -7.91
CA TRP A 208 8.86 0.32 -7.44
C TRP A 208 8.29 -0.07 -6.08
N MET A 209 8.24 -1.38 -5.81
CA MET A 209 7.94 -1.92 -4.49
C MET A 209 9.13 -2.76 -3.99
N LEU A 210 9.75 -2.31 -2.89
CA LEU A 210 10.79 -3.04 -2.17
C LEU A 210 10.18 -3.71 -0.95
N VAL A 211 10.17 -5.04 -0.95
CA VAL A 211 9.75 -5.83 0.20
C VAL A 211 10.95 -6.43 0.89
N THR A 212 11.02 -6.27 2.22
CA THR A 212 12.05 -6.85 3.07
C THR A 212 11.40 -7.78 4.09
N ARG A 213 12.01 -8.95 4.30
CA ARG A 213 11.58 -9.95 5.26
C ARG A 213 12.74 -10.28 6.20
N TYR A 214 12.70 -9.74 7.41
CA TYR A 214 13.70 -9.96 8.44
C TYR A 214 13.35 -11.20 9.27
N ASP A 215 14.30 -12.12 9.38
CA ASP A 215 14.27 -13.28 10.26
C ASP A 215 15.06 -12.94 11.54
N GLU A 216 14.35 -12.80 12.66
CA GLU A 216 14.95 -12.47 13.96
C GLU A 216 15.85 -13.60 14.51
N LEU A 217 15.57 -14.86 14.16
CA LEU A 217 16.34 -16.00 14.67
C LEU A 217 17.69 -16.11 13.97
N GLN A 218 17.69 -15.89 12.66
CA GLN A 218 18.90 -16.01 11.85
C GLN A 218 19.66 -14.69 11.75
N ASN A 219 19.06 -13.57 12.18
CA ASN A 219 19.57 -12.21 11.98
C ASN A 219 19.88 -11.94 10.49
N ILE A 220 18.95 -12.33 9.63
CA ILE A 220 19.06 -12.25 8.18
C ILE A 220 17.84 -11.52 7.64
N THR A 221 18.04 -10.64 6.66
CA THR A 221 16.94 -10.09 5.87
C THR A 221 17.00 -10.60 4.46
N ILE A 222 15.91 -11.16 3.96
CA ILE A 222 15.74 -11.32 2.51
C ILE A 222 14.94 -10.15 1.93
N TRP A 223 15.17 -9.83 0.67
CA TRP A 223 14.46 -8.76 -0.03
C TRP A 223 14.08 -9.13 -1.45
N THR A 224 13.06 -8.45 -1.98
CA THR A 224 12.66 -8.50 -3.39
C THR A 224 12.24 -7.09 -3.83
N LEU A 225 12.65 -6.71 -5.03
CA LEU A 225 12.35 -5.42 -5.66
C LEU A 225 11.65 -5.69 -6.98
N LYS A 226 10.43 -5.19 -7.15
CA LYS A 226 9.66 -5.33 -8.39
C LYS A 226 9.14 -3.97 -8.83
N ASP A 227 9.00 -3.79 -10.14
CA ASP A 227 8.32 -2.62 -10.68
C ASP A 227 6.86 -2.60 -10.19
N ILE A 228 6.30 -1.40 -10.05
CA ILE A 228 4.97 -1.25 -9.46
C ILE A 228 3.88 -1.94 -10.29
N ASN A 229 4.04 -2.03 -11.60
CA ASN A 229 3.03 -2.65 -12.47
C ASN A 229 2.99 -4.17 -12.25
N THR A 230 4.15 -4.81 -12.10
CA THR A 230 4.25 -6.22 -11.70
C THR A 230 3.58 -6.45 -10.35
N ALA A 231 3.82 -5.59 -9.36
CA ALA A 231 3.18 -5.71 -8.05
C ALA A 231 1.65 -5.52 -8.13
N MET A 232 1.16 -4.54 -8.90
CA MET A 232 -0.27 -4.32 -9.12
C MET A 232 -0.94 -5.50 -9.80
N ASN A 233 -0.32 -6.04 -10.85
CA ASN A 233 -0.85 -7.21 -11.55
C ASN A 233 -0.92 -8.43 -10.64
N PHE A 234 0.13 -8.67 -9.84
CA PHE A 234 0.18 -9.80 -8.93
C PHE A 234 -0.86 -9.72 -7.81
N PHE A 235 -0.93 -8.59 -7.12
CA PHE A 235 -1.88 -8.44 -6.00
C PHE A 235 -3.31 -8.19 -6.47
N GLY A 236 -3.49 -7.60 -7.64
CA GLY A 236 -4.77 -7.48 -8.31
C GLY A 236 -5.26 -8.79 -8.92
N TYR A 237 -4.47 -9.85 -9.00
CA TYR A 237 -4.91 -11.12 -9.58
C TYR A 237 -5.98 -11.82 -8.73
N GLY A 238 -7.00 -12.41 -9.38
CA GLY A 238 -8.12 -13.12 -8.74
C GLY A 238 -9.42 -12.31 -8.66
N ASP A 239 -10.52 -12.90 -8.20
CA ASP A 239 -11.84 -12.26 -8.22
C ASP A 239 -12.05 -11.22 -7.12
N VAL A 240 -13.11 -10.41 -7.29
CA VAL A 240 -13.64 -9.57 -6.21
C VAL A 240 -14.75 -10.36 -5.50
N THR A 241 -14.53 -10.74 -4.25
CA THR A 241 -15.42 -11.67 -3.53
C THR A 241 -15.62 -11.28 -2.07
N VAL A 242 -16.82 -11.50 -1.55
CA VAL A 242 -17.11 -11.38 -0.11
C VAL A 242 -16.53 -12.61 0.59
N SER A 243 -15.77 -12.41 1.66
CA SER A 243 -15.18 -13.50 2.44
C SER A 243 -16.22 -14.15 3.36
N LYS A 244 -15.93 -15.37 3.83
CA LYS A 244 -16.79 -16.09 4.79
C LYS A 244 -17.03 -15.31 6.10
N ASN A 245 -16.12 -14.40 6.44
CA ASN A 245 -16.21 -13.56 7.62
C ASN A 245 -16.80 -12.18 7.31
N GLY A 246 -17.45 -12.00 6.16
CA GLY A 246 -18.15 -10.78 5.79
C GLY A 246 -17.25 -9.57 5.47
N SER A 247 -15.96 -9.79 5.25
CA SER A 247 -15.05 -8.80 4.64
C SER A 247 -15.02 -8.99 3.13
N LEU A 248 -14.13 -8.32 2.39
CA LEU A 248 -14.04 -8.48 0.93
C LEU A 248 -12.60 -8.64 0.47
N HIS A 249 -12.41 -9.43 -0.58
CA HIS A 249 -11.17 -9.59 -1.30
C HIS A 249 -11.28 -8.92 -2.67
N ILE A 250 -10.25 -8.16 -3.04
CA ILE A 250 -10.02 -7.62 -4.37
C ILE A 250 -8.75 -8.31 -4.88
N GLY A 251 -8.92 -9.44 -5.55
CA GLY A 251 -7.80 -10.34 -5.82
C GLY A 251 -7.14 -10.77 -4.50
N LYS A 252 -5.83 -10.51 -4.36
CA LYS A 252 -5.04 -10.82 -3.15
C LYS A 252 -5.08 -9.73 -2.08
N ILE A 253 -5.84 -8.66 -2.28
CA ILE A 253 -5.96 -7.54 -1.34
C ILE A 253 -7.24 -7.68 -0.52
N SER A 254 -7.15 -7.66 0.79
CA SER A 254 -8.32 -7.67 1.68
C SER A 254 -8.77 -6.26 2.02
N MET A 255 -10.07 -5.98 1.86
CA MET A 255 -10.79 -4.81 2.33
C MET A 255 -11.53 -5.13 3.63
N GLN A 256 -11.29 -4.34 4.68
CA GLN A 256 -11.85 -4.57 6.01
C GLN A 256 -12.05 -3.27 6.79
N ARG A 257 -12.88 -3.31 7.83
CA ARG A 257 -12.81 -2.32 8.92
C ARG A 257 -11.41 -2.33 9.53
N LYS A 258 -10.86 -1.15 9.84
CA LYS A 258 -9.56 -1.03 10.51
C LYS A 258 -9.53 -1.80 11.84
N GLY A 259 -10.50 -1.53 12.72
CA GLY A 259 -10.59 -2.11 14.06
C GLY A 259 -9.41 -1.79 14.97
N GLY A 260 -9.53 -2.18 16.24
CA GLY A 260 -8.53 -1.90 17.27
C GLY A 260 -8.42 -0.41 17.60
N ASP A 261 -7.21 0.10 17.79
CA ASP A 261 -6.92 1.53 18.03
C ASP A 261 -7.46 2.10 19.36
N ALA A 262 -7.53 1.25 20.40
CA ALA A 262 -7.93 1.63 21.76
C ALA A 262 -9.27 2.41 21.83
N GLY A 263 -10.22 2.07 20.95
CA GLY A 263 -11.54 2.71 20.91
C GLY A 263 -11.57 4.07 20.19
N ARG A 264 -10.45 4.54 19.62
CA ARG A 264 -10.43 5.79 18.85
C ARG A 264 -11.32 5.71 17.61
N PRO A 265 -11.93 6.82 17.16
CA PRO A 265 -12.77 6.83 15.95
C PRO A 265 -12.07 6.28 14.71
N THR A 266 -10.74 6.41 14.62
CA THR A 266 -9.89 5.87 13.54
C THR A 266 -9.97 4.34 13.38
N ALA A 267 -10.53 3.63 14.35
CA ALA A 267 -10.90 2.22 14.25
C ALA A 267 -12.00 1.95 13.21
N ASN A 268 -12.77 2.97 12.85
CA ASN A 268 -13.90 2.92 11.91
C ASN A 268 -13.48 3.33 10.48
N MET A 269 -12.19 3.47 10.18
CA MET A 269 -11.76 3.69 8.80
C MET A 269 -11.85 2.41 7.96
N LEU A 270 -12.09 2.56 6.66
CA LEU A 270 -11.93 1.49 5.67
C LEU A 270 -10.44 1.25 5.41
N GLN A 271 -10.00 0.00 5.55
CA GLN A 271 -8.61 -0.40 5.47
C GLN A 271 -8.39 -1.49 4.43
N PHE A 272 -7.33 -1.33 3.64
CA PHE A 272 -6.82 -2.33 2.72
C PHE A 272 -5.55 -2.98 3.30
N LYS A 273 -5.46 -4.30 3.20
CA LYS A 273 -4.28 -5.08 3.57
C LYS A 273 -3.95 -6.10 2.50
N PHE A 274 -2.70 -6.49 2.46
CA PHE A 274 -2.19 -7.52 1.56
C PHE A 274 -1.00 -8.20 2.24
N LYS A 275 -0.49 -9.30 1.66
CA LYS A 275 0.72 -9.96 2.15
C LYS A 275 1.92 -9.63 1.24
N PRO A 276 2.79 -8.67 1.60
CA PRO A 276 3.90 -8.28 0.74
C PRO A 276 4.87 -9.44 0.46
N CYS A 277 5.02 -10.35 1.41
CA CYS A 277 5.90 -11.52 1.27
C CYS A 277 5.50 -12.48 0.14
N GLU A 278 4.27 -12.39 -0.37
CA GLU A 278 3.87 -13.19 -1.54
C GLU A 278 4.63 -12.73 -2.80
N LEU A 279 5.20 -11.51 -2.86
CA LEU A 279 6.06 -11.11 -3.98
C LEU A 279 7.34 -11.94 -4.12
N PHE A 280 7.78 -12.63 -3.06
CA PHE A 280 8.93 -13.54 -3.14
C PHE A 280 8.63 -14.79 -3.98
N GLU A 281 7.36 -15.08 -4.26
CA GLU A 281 6.93 -16.19 -5.12
C GLU A 281 7.16 -15.88 -6.61
N LEU A 282 7.27 -14.60 -6.98
CA LEU A 282 7.53 -14.15 -8.34
C LEU A 282 9.01 -14.30 -8.69
N LYS A 283 9.32 -15.34 -9.47
CA LYS A 283 10.65 -15.60 -10.01
C LYS A 283 11.08 -14.52 -11.00
#